data_AF-A0A5J4QKF1-F1
#
_entry.id   AF-A0A5J4QKF1-F1
#
_cell.length_a   1.000
_cell.length_b   1.000
_cell.length_c   1.000
_cell.angle_alpha   90.00
_cell.angle_beta   90.00
_cell.angle_gamma   90.00
#
_symmetry.space_group_name_H-M   'P 1'
#
loop_
_entity.id
_entity.type
_entity.pdbx_description
1 polymer ?
#
loop_
_entity_poly.entity_id
_entity_poly.type
_entity_poly.pdbx_seq_one_letter_code
_entity_poly.pdbx_strand_id
1 'polypeptide(L)'
;MVHEDDKALFVLSKINGVAKAKEILGEIKATAQEKTEKLFTYGVTVIVIGILLSVFQQAIGINAVLYYAPRIFESAGAEGGGMMQTVIMGIVNILFTLIAIFTVDKFGRKPLLIIGSIGMAIGAFAVAGCDGLNVKGIIPVLSVIVYAAFFMMSWGPICWVLISEIFPNTIRGKAVAIAVAFQWVFNYIISSTFPALYDFSPVFSYSLYGSICIIATFFVWFFVPETKGKTLEDMTSFWKKRK
;
A
#
# COMPACT_ATOMS: atom_id res chain seq x y z
N MET A 1 0.19 5.99 31.76
CA MET A 1 0.73 4.62 31.82
C MET A 1 1.74 4.52 32.97
N VAL A 2 1.30 4.70 34.22
CA VAL A 2 2.22 4.64 35.37
C VAL A 2 1.64 3.63 36.37
N HIS A 3 2.50 2.72 36.86
CA HIS A 3 2.30 1.80 38.00
C HIS A 3 1.96 0.32 37.75
N GLU A 4 2.11 -0.23 36.54
CA GLU A 4 2.03 -1.70 36.34
C GLU A 4 3.39 -2.34 35.97
N ASP A 5 4.50 -1.73 36.37
CA ASP A 5 5.85 -2.21 36.01
C ASP A 5 6.11 -3.64 36.49
N ASP A 6 5.62 -3.99 37.68
CA ASP A 6 5.78 -5.34 38.23
C ASP A 6 4.95 -6.37 37.46
N LYS A 7 3.75 -6.00 37.01
CA LYS A 7 2.92 -6.85 36.14
C LYS A 7 3.53 -6.98 34.75
N ALA A 8 4.06 -5.89 34.19
CA ALA A 8 4.76 -5.90 32.92
C ALA A 8 6.01 -6.79 32.99
N LEU A 9 6.81 -6.68 34.06
CA LEU A 9 7.97 -7.54 34.30
C LEU A 9 7.57 -9.02 34.46
N PHE A 10 6.49 -9.30 35.19
CA PHE A 10 5.96 -10.66 35.35
C PHE A 10 5.54 -11.27 34.01
N VAL A 11 4.85 -10.52 33.14
CA VAL A 11 4.47 -11.01 31.81
C VAL A 11 5.70 -11.18 30.92
N LEU A 12 6.59 -10.18 30.87
CA LEU A 12 7.81 -10.23 30.07
C LEU A 12 8.74 -11.38 30.47
N SER A 13 8.82 -11.69 31.76
CA SER A 13 9.65 -12.78 32.28
C SER A 13 9.12 -14.17 31.92
N LYS A 14 7.79 -14.33 31.79
CA LYS A 14 7.20 -15.58 31.27
C LYS A 14 7.53 -15.86 29.81
N ILE A 15 7.72 -14.82 29.00
CA ILE A 15 7.95 -14.94 27.55
C ILE A 15 9.44 -15.02 27.24
N ASN A 16 10.26 -14.13 27.82
CA ASN A 16 11.65 -13.92 27.41
C ASN A 16 12.69 -14.32 28.48
N GLY A 17 12.24 -14.75 29.66
CA GLY A 17 13.09 -14.98 30.83
C GLY A 17 13.38 -13.70 31.62
N VAL A 18 13.68 -13.84 32.91
CA VAL A 18 13.79 -12.72 33.88
C VAL A 18 14.87 -11.71 33.51
N ALA A 19 16.00 -12.16 32.97
CA ALA A 19 17.12 -11.29 32.60
C ALA A 19 16.76 -10.36 31.42
N LYS A 20 16.24 -10.93 30.33
CA LYS A 20 15.78 -10.17 29.14
C LYS A 20 14.55 -9.32 29.43
N ALA A 21 13.69 -9.75 30.34
CA ALA A 21 12.51 -8.97 30.73
C ALA A 21 12.87 -7.62 31.37
N LYS A 22 13.93 -7.57 32.19
CA LYS A 22 14.41 -6.31 32.79
C LYS A 22 14.98 -5.35 31.74
N GLU A 23 15.73 -5.89 30.77
CA GLU A 23 16.27 -5.13 29.65
C GLU A 23 15.15 -4.52 28.82
N ILE A 24 14.19 -5.33 28.37
CA ILE A 24 13.03 -4.90 27.59
C ILE A 24 12.19 -3.87 28.35
N LEU A 25 11.96 -4.06 29.66
CA LEU A 25 11.21 -3.10 30.47
C LEU A 25 11.96 -1.75 30.55
N GLY A 26 13.29 -1.77 30.61
CA GLY A 26 14.13 -0.58 30.55
C GLY A 26 13.98 0.17 29.22
N GLU A 27 14.02 -0.55 28.10
CA GLU A 27 13.81 0.01 26.74
C GLU A 27 12.40 0.58 26.56
N ILE A 28 11.37 -0.11 27.06
CA ILE A 28 9.98 0.37 27.02
C ILE A 28 9.86 1.69 27.79
N LYS A 29 10.44 1.80 28.99
CA LYS A 29 10.40 3.04 29.78
C LYS A 29 11.15 4.19 29.10
N ALA A 30 12.28 3.89 28.45
CA ALA A 30 13.03 4.88 27.69
C ALA A 30 12.22 5.39 26.47
N THR A 31 11.52 4.49 25.78
CA THR A 31 10.69 4.84 24.60
C THR A 31 9.36 5.51 25.01
N ALA A 32 8.78 5.14 26.15
CA ALA A 32 7.53 5.72 26.65
C ALA A 32 7.66 7.19 27.05
N GLN A 33 8.88 7.69 27.27
CA GLN A 33 9.14 9.11 27.47
C GLN A 33 9.32 9.90 26.16
N GLU A 34 9.12 9.31 24.98
CA GLU A 34 9.18 10.04 23.71
C GLU A 34 8.23 11.25 23.75
N LYS A 35 8.82 12.44 23.61
CA LYS A 35 8.08 13.71 23.54
C LYS A 35 7.22 13.71 22.28
N THR A 36 5.90 13.74 22.46
CA THR A 36 4.99 13.99 21.35
C THR A 36 5.17 15.42 20.85
N GLU A 37 5.56 15.57 19.58
CA GLU A 37 5.73 16.88 18.96
C GLU A 37 4.46 17.30 18.21
N LYS A 38 4.37 18.59 17.84
CA LYS A 38 3.31 19.06 16.93
C LYS A 38 3.46 18.37 15.57
N LEU A 39 2.34 18.09 14.92
CA LEU A 39 2.30 17.33 13.67
C LEU A 39 3.22 17.93 12.58
N PHE A 40 3.24 19.27 12.46
CA PHE A 40 3.99 20.00 11.43
C PHE A 40 5.45 20.31 11.80
N THR A 41 5.99 19.76 12.90
CA THR A 41 7.36 20.10 13.35
C THR A 41 8.43 19.75 12.31
N TYR A 42 8.21 18.70 11.54
CA TYR A 42 9.14 18.18 10.51
C TYR A 42 8.81 18.66 9.08
N GLY A 43 7.96 19.69 8.97
CA GLY A 43 7.52 20.24 7.69
C GLY A 43 6.21 19.64 7.19
N VAL A 44 5.48 20.38 6.35
CA VAL A 44 4.21 19.93 5.77
C VAL A 44 4.45 18.82 4.73
N THR A 45 5.62 18.83 4.09
CA THR A 45 6.00 17.93 3.00
C THR A 45 5.94 16.44 3.38
N VAL A 46 6.41 16.06 4.57
CA VAL A 46 6.38 14.65 5.02
C VAL A 46 4.95 14.12 5.18
N ILE A 47 4.06 14.95 5.73
CA ILE A 47 2.64 14.63 5.93
C ILE A 47 1.95 14.50 4.59
N VAL A 48 2.16 15.47 3.69
CA VAL A 48 1.56 15.47 2.36
C VAL A 48 2.01 14.25 1.56
N ILE A 49 3.30 13.88 1.59
CA ILE A 49 3.80 12.70 0.88
C ILE A 49 3.17 11.42 1.43
N GLY A 50 3.08 11.27 2.76
CA GLY A 50 2.44 10.09 3.37
C GLY A 50 0.95 10.00 3.04
N ILE A 51 0.21 11.11 3.09
CA ILE A 51 -1.21 11.15 2.70
C ILE A 51 -1.36 10.82 1.21
N LEU A 52 -0.58 11.46 0.34
CA LEU A 52 -0.65 11.20 -1.11
C LEU A 52 -0.31 9.74 -1.43
N LEU A 53 0.64 9.13 -0.73
CA LEU A 53 0.95 7.71 -0.91
C LEU A 53 -0.27 6.82 -0.60
N SER A 54 -0.94 7.06 0.53
CA SER A 54 -2.19 6.37 0.91
C SER A 54 -3.32 6.62 -0.10
N VAL A 55 -3.45 7.86 -0.59
CA VAL A 55 -4.44 8.23 -1.59
C VAL A 55 -4.17 7.51 -2.92
N PHE A 56 -2.94 7.53 -3.43
CA PHE A 56 -2.56 6.85 -4.67
C PHE A 56 -2.77 5.33 -4.56
N GLN A 57 -2.46 4.72 -3.42
CA GLN A 57 -2.71 3.30 -3.19
C GLN A 57 -4.18 2.92 -3.45
N GLN A 58 -5.13 3.80 -3.12
CA GLN A 58 -6.56 3.58 -3.32
C GLN A 58 -7.04 4.06 -4.69
N ALA A 59 -6.53 5.20 -5.16
CA ALA A 59 -6.89 5.81 -6.44
C ALA A 59 -6.51 4.93 -7.64
N ILE A 60 -5.49 4.08 -7.50
CA ILE A 60 -5.14 3.06 -8.50
C ILE A 60 -6.32 2.10 -8.74
N GLY A 61 -7.20 1.89 -7.75
CA GLY A 61 -8.50 1.22 -7.97
C GLY A 61 -8.51 -0.29 -7.70
N ILE A 62 -7.48 -0.83 -7.06
CA ILE A 62 -7.41 -2.27 -6.76
C ILE A 62 -8.60 -2.79 -5.95
N ASN A 63 -9.08 -2.03 -4.96
CA ASN A 63 -10.15 -2.50 -4.09
C ASN A 63 -11.46 -2.66 -4.86
N ALA A 64 -11.76 -1.72 -5.78
CA ALA A 64 -12.87 -1.88 -6.69
C ALA A 64 -12.72 -3.13 -7.58
N VAL A 65 -11.53 -3.36 -8.14
CA VAL A 65 -11.26 -4.57 -8.92
C VAL A 65 -11.46 -5.85 -8.09
N LEU A 66 -11.03 -5.87 -6.83
CA LEU A 66 -11.19 -7.03 -5.95
C LEU A 66 -12.65 -7.26 -5.55
N TYR A 67 -13.41 -6.21 -5.23
CA TYR A 67 -14.82 -6.31 -4.84
C TYR A 67 -15.71 -6.75 -6.00
N TYR A 68 -15.43 -6.28 -7.20
CA TYR A 68 -16.20 -6.56 -8.40
C TYR A 68 -15.55 -7.60 -9.32
N ALA A 69 -14.52 -8.31 -8.85
CA ALA A 69 -13.77 -9.29 -9.64
C ALA A 69 -14.67 -10.33 -10.33
N PRO A 70 -15.67 -10.96 -9.66
CA PRO A 70 -16.55 -11.92 -10.33
C PRO A 70 -17.28 -11.31 -11.52
N ARG A 71 -17.83 -10.10 -11.35
CA ARG A 71 -18.55 -9.36 -12.40
C ARG A 71 -17.62 -8.97 -13.56
N ILE A 72 -16.41 -8.51 -13.24
CA ILE A 72 -15.38 -8.16 -14.23
C ILE A 72 -15.00 -9.38 -15.05
N PHE A 73 -14.78 -10.53 -14.41
CA PHE A 73 -14.39 -11.75 -15.12
C PHE A 73 -15.54 -12.31 -15.97
N GLU A 74 -16.77 -12.27 -15.48
CA GLU A 74 -17.95 -12.69 -16.27
C GLU A 74 -18.14 -11.84 -17.52
N SER A 75 -18.09 -10.51 -17.38
CA SER A 75 -18.21 -9.58 -18.51
C SER A 75 -17.05 -9.70 -19.51
N ALA A 76 -15.84 -10.01 -19.02
CA ALA A 76 -14.66 -10.31 -19.83
C ALA A 76 -14.75 -11.65 -20.58
N GLY A 77 -15.75 -12.49 -20.31
CA GLY A 77 -15.93 -13.79 -20.98
C GLY A 77 -15.12 -14.92 -20.37
N ALA A 78 -14.91 -14.90 -19.05
CA ALA A 78 -14.22 -15.97 -18.34
C ALA A 78 -14.93 -17.34 -18.47
N GLU A 79 -14.26 -18.29 -19.12
CA GLU A 79 -14.67 -19.69 -19.11
C GLU A 79 -14.50 -20.28 -17.69
N GLY A 80 -15.52 -21.00 -17.21
CA GLY A 80 -15.55 -21.56 -15.85
C GLY A 80 -16.13 -20.64 -14.76
N GLY A 81 -16.64 -19.46 -15.13
CA GLY A 81 -17.36 -18.55 -14.24
C GLY A 81 -16.47 -17.55 -13.49
N GLY A 82 -16.97 -16.34 -13.25
CA GLY A 82 -16.18 -15.25 -12.68
C GLY A 82 -15.67 -15.52 -11.26
N MET A 83 -16.41 -16.33 -10.48
CA MET A 83 -15.99 -16.71 -9.14
C MET A 83 -14.75 -17.60 -9.13
N MET A 84 -14.62 -18.53 -10.08
CA MET A 84 -13.44 -19.39 -10.19
C MET A 84 -12.20 -18.57 -10.55
N GLN A 85 -12.33 -17.64 -11.49
CA GLN A 85 -11.22 -16.72 -11.84
C GLN A 85 -10.85 -15.80 -10.67
N THR A 86 -11.82 -15.40 -9.86
CA THR A 86 -11.57 -14.62 -8.63
C THR A 86 -10.74 -15.44 -7.62
N VAL A 87 -11.03 -16.73 -7.47
CA VAL A 87 -10.21 -17.63 -6.63
C VAL A 87 -8.79 -17.75 -7.17
N ILE A 88 -8.63 -17.95 -8.49
CA ILE A 88 -7.31 -18.02 -9.13
C ILE A 88 -6.53 -16.72 -8.90
N MET A 89 -7.15 -15.56 -9.11
CA MET A 89 -6.56 -14.26 -8.81
C MET A 89 -6.14 -14.14 -7.34
N GLY A 90 -6.96 -14.66 -6.41
CA GLY A 90 -6.61 -14.71 -4.98
C GLY A 90 -5.36 -15.55 -4.70
N ILE A 91 -5.22 -16.72 -5.34
CA ILE A 91 -4.01 -17.56 -5.22
C ILE A 91 -2.79 -16.81 -5.76
N VAL A 92 -2.92 -16.18 -6.92
CA VAL A 92 -1.85 -15.36 -7.52
C VAL A 92 -1.46 -14.21 -6.58
N ASN A 93 -2.43 -13.53 -5.97
CA ASN A 93 -2.16 -12.46 -5.01
C ASN A 93 -1.34 -12.95 -3.81
N ILE A 94 -1.66 -14.13 -3.27
CA ILE A 94 -0.89 -14.72 -2.17
C ILE A 94 0.56 -15.01 -2.62
N LEU A 95 0.74 -15.62 -3.79
CA LEU A 95 2.07 -15.91 -4.34
C LEU A 95 2.90 -14.63 -4.54
N PHE A 96 2.30 -13.59 -5.12
CA PHE A 96 3.00 -12.32 -5.35
C PHE A 96 3.24 -11.54 -4.06
N THR A 97 2.41 -11.72 -3.04
CA THR A 97 2.66 -11.18 -1.70
C THR A 97 3.89 -11.84 -1.08
N LEU A 98 4.05 -13.17 -1.21
CA LEU A 98 5.25 -13.86 -0.76
C LEU A 98 6.50 -13.37 -1.51
N ILE A 99 6.39 -13.21 -2.83
CA ILE A 99 7.47 -12.63 -3.63
C ILE A 99 7.83 -11.22 -3.13
N ALA A 100 6.83 -10.38 -2.84
CA ALA A 100 7.05 -9.04 -2.30
C ALA A 100 7.88 -9.08 -1.00
N ILE A 101 7.55 -9.97 -0.07
CA ILE A 101 8.25 -10.14 1.21
C ILE A 101 9.74 -10.42 0.97
N PHE A 102 10.08 -11.35 0.08
CA PHE A 102 11.48 -11.68 -0.21
C PHE A 102 12.20 -10.59 -1.02
N THR A 103 11.46 -9.80 -1.79
CA THR A 103 12.02 -8.82 -2.73
C THR A 103 12.21 -7.45 -2.08
N VAL A 104 11.39 -7.08 -1.09
CA VAL A 104 11.34 -5.73 -0.51
C VAL A 104 12.67 -5.31 0.11
N ASP A 105 13.33 -6.21 0.83
CA ASP A 105 14.61 -5.91 1.48
C ASP A 105 15.78 -5.92 0.48
N LYS A 106 15.66 -6.67 -0.62
CA LYS A 106 16.71 -6.79 -1.63
C LYS A 106 16.72 -5.60 -2.59
N PHE A 107 15.57 -5.17 -3.10
CA PHE A 107 15.48 -4.12 -4.13
C PHE A 107 15.23 -2.72 -3.56
N GLY A 108 14.66 -2.62 -2.35
CA GLY A 108 14.23 -1.34 -1.78
C GLY A 108 12.80 -0.99 -2.16
N ARG A 109 12.25 0.04 -1.51
CA ARG A 109 10.81 0.32 -1.56
C ARG A 109 10.43 1.12 -2.79
N LYS A 110 11.24 2.12 -3.16
CA LYS A 110 10.94 3.03 -4.27
C LYS A 110 10.97 2.33 -5.65
N PRO A 111 11.99 1.50 -5.98
CA PRO A 111 12.01 0.77 -7.25
C PRO A 111 10.82 -0.18 -7.40
N LEU A 112 10.42 -0.87 -6.32
CA LEU A 112 9.30 -1.81 -6.37
C LEU A 112 7.96 -1.10 -6.57
N LEU A 113 7.75 0.07 -5.96
CA LEU A 113 6.56 0.89 -6.23
C LEU A 113 6.51 1.35 -7.70
N ILE A 114 7.64 1.72 -8.29
CA ILE A 114 7.73 2.13 -9.71
C ILE A 114 7.44 0.94 -10.64
N ILE A 115 8.13 -0.19 -10.45
CA ILE A 115 7.93 -1.40 -11.26
C ILE A 115 6.48 -1.89 -11.13
N GLY A 116 5.95 -1.86 -9.92
CA GLY A 116 4.55 -2.14 -9.61
C GLY A 116 3.58 -1.28 -10.38
N SER A 117 3.74 0.05 -10.30
CA SER A 117 2.90 1.01 -11.03
C SER A 117 2.93 0.79 -12.53
N ILE A 118 4.11 0.54 -13.12
CA ILE A 118 4.26 0.29 -14.55
C ILE A 118 3.56 -1.02 -14.94
N GLY A 119 3.77 -2.10 -14.19
CA GLY A 119 3.11 -3.38 -14.45
C GLY A 119 1.59 -3.30 -14.32
N MET A 120 1.09 -2.54 -13.34
CA MET A 120 -0.34 -2.24 -13.21
C MET A 120 -0.86 -1.39 -14.37
N ALA A 121 -0.13 -0.36 -14.81
CA ALA A 121 -0.53 0.43 -15.97
C ALA A 121 -0.66 -0.43 -17.22
N ILE A 122 0.31 -1.33 -17.47
CA ILE A 122 0.27 -2.29 -18.57
C ILE A 122 -0.97 -3.19 -18.47
N GLY A 123 -1.24 -3.76 -17.29
CA GLY A 123 -2.42 -4.60 -17.07
C GLY A 123 -3.73 -3.84 -17.32
N ALA A 124 -3.85 -2.62 -16.79
CA ALA A 124 -5.04 -1.79 -16.94
C ALA A 124 -5.28 -1.38 -18.41
N PHE A 125 -4.24 -0.92 -19.11
CA PHE A 125 -4.37 -0.57 -20.53
C PHE A 125 -4.60 -1.79 -21.42
N ALA A 126 -4.06 -2.96 -21.06
CA ALA A 126 -4.35 -4.20 -21.77
C ALA A 126 -5.83 -4.59 -21.64
N VAL A 127 -6.43 -4.46 -20.44
CA VAL A 127 -7.87 -4.67 -20.26
C VAL A 127 -8.68 -3.67 -21.09
N ALA A 128 -8.34 -2.38 -21.00
CA ALA A 128 -9.03 -1.34 -21.77
C ALA A 128 -8.94 -1.56 -23.29
N GLY A 129 -7.77 -1.98 -23.79
CA GLY A 129 -7.56 -2.30 -25.20
C GLY A 129 -8.33 -3.53 -25.65
N CYS A 130 -8.40 -4.57 -24.82
CA CYS A 130 -9.21 -5.76 -25.12
C CYS A 130 -10.70 -5.41 -25.23
N ASP A 131 -11.22 -4.63 -24.28
CA ASP A 131 -12.63 -4.21 -24.30
C ASP A 131 -12.93 -3.31 -25.51
N GLY A 132 -12.06 -2.35 -25.83
CA GLY A 132 -12.22 -1.48 -27.01
C GLY A 132 -12.16 -2.22 -28.35
N LEU A 133 -11.45 -3.34 -28.42
CA LEU A 133 -11.39 -4.23 -29.59
C LEU A 133 -12.46 -5.33 -29.57
N ASN A 134 -13.37 -5.34 -28.58
CA ASN A 134 -14.36 -6.40 -28.33
C ASN A 134 -13.74 -7.80 -28.16
N VAL A 135 -12.50 -7.88 -27.67
CA VAL A 135 -11.80 -9.13 -27.37
C VAL A 135 -12.24 -9.62 -25.99
N LYS A 136 -12.88 -10.80 -25.98
CA LYS A 136 -13.29 -11.50 -24.75
C LYS A 136 -12.52 -12.81 -24.60
N GLY A 137 -12.56 -13.38 -23.40
CA GLY A 137 -11.95 -14.65 -23.05
C GLY A 137 -10.70 -14.49 -22.19
N ILE A 138 -9.68 -15.31 -22.45
CA ILE A 138 -8.54 -15.46 -21.55
C ILE A 138 -7.65 -14.21 -21.43
N ILE A 139 -7.56 -13.39 -22.49
CA ILE A 139 -6.64 -12.23 -22.54
C ILE A 139 -7.04 -11.13 -21.53
N PRO A 140 -8.29 -10.62 -21.51
CA PRO A 140 -8.69 -9.63 -20.50
C PRO A 140 -8.64 -10.20 -19.07
N VAL A 141 -8.97 -11.49 -18.89
CA VAL A 141 -8.86 -12.18 -17.58
C VAL A 141 -7.42 -12.17 -17.08
N LEU A 142 -6.46 -12.60 -17.91
CA LEU A 142 -5.04 -12.56 -17.56
C LEU A 142 -4.55 -11.13 -17.29
N SER A 143 -5.05 -10.14 -18.03
CA SER A 143 -4.66 -8.74 -17.85
C SER A 143 -5.10 -8.18 -16.50
N VAL A 144 -6.30 -8.53 -16.02
CA VAL A 144 -6.76 -8.19 -14.66
C VAL A 144 -5.94 -8.92 -13.59
N ILE A 145 -5.59 -10.19 -13.81
CA ILE A 145 -4.75 -10.95 -12.88
C ILE A 145 -3.34 -10.33 -12.80
N VAL A 146 -2.75 -9.96 -13.93
CA VAL A 146 -1.45 -9.26 -14.00
C VAL A 146 -1.53 -7.95 -13.24
N TYR A 147 -2.58 -7.15 -13.47
CA TYR A 147 -2.82 -5.92 -12.72
C TYR A 147 -2.85 -6.17 -11.19
N ALA A 148 -3.60 -7.15 -10.71
CA ALA A 148 -3.68 -7.49 -9.29
C ALA A 148 -2.34 -8.01 -8.72
N ALA A 149 -1.64 -8.85 -9.48
CA ALA A 149 -0.35 -9.43 -9.10
C ALA A 149 0.73 -8.35 -8.89
N PHE A 150 0.86 -7.40 -9.83
CA PHE A 150 1.80 -6.30 -9.70
C PHE A 150 1.45 -5.38 -8.53
N PHE A 151 0.16 -5.15 -8.25
CA PHE A 151 -0.26 -4.42 -7.04
C PHE A 151 0.23 -5.10 -5.76
N MET A 152 -0.01 -6.42 -5.62
CA MET A 152 0.39 -7.20 -4.44
C MET A 152 1.91 -7.28 -4.29
N MET A 153 2.64 -7.28 -5.40
CA MET A 153 4.11 -7.23 -5.37
C MET A 153 4.67 -5.90 -4.86
N SER A 154 3.87 -4.83 -4.88
CA SER A 154 4.34 -3.46 -4.71
C SER A 154 3.47 -2.66 -3.73
N TRP A 155 2.51 -1.88 -4.23
CA TRP A 155 1.66 -0.94 -3.50
C TRP A 155 0.88 -1.58 -2.35
N GLY A 156 0.58 -2.88 -2.42
CA GLY A 156 -0.07 -3.60 -1.32
C GLY A 156 0.73 -3.51 -0.02
N PRO A 157 1.84 -4.26 0.12
CA PRO A 157 2.64 -4.29 1.33
C PRO A 157 3.54 -3.05 1.49
N ILE A 158 4.09 -2.51 0.40
CA ILE A 158 5.15 -1.50 0.48
C ILE A 158 4.62 -0.15 0.97
N CYS A 159 3.38 0.22 0.63
CA CYS A 159 2.80 1.47 1.12
C CYS A 159 2.74 1.52 2.64
N TRP A 160 2.33 0.44 3.30
CA TRP A 160 2.27 0.37 4.76
C TRP A 160 3.65 0.47 5.40
N VAL A 161 4.64 -0.24 4.85
CA VAL A 161 6.03 -0.18 5.30
C VAL A 161 6.58 1.24 5.15
N LEU A 162 6.44 1.83 3.96
CA LEU A 162 6.98 3.14 3.65
C LEU A 162 6.31 4.27 4.44
N ILE A 163 5.00 4.18 4.71
CA ILE A 163 4.30 5.11 5.61
C ILE A 163 4.90 5.07 7.02
N SER A 164 5.19 3.87 7.54
CA SER A 164 5.81 3.73 8.86
C SER A 164 7.27 4.19 8.92
N GLU A 165 8.02 4.05 7.82
CA GLU A 165 9.43 4.44 7.72
C GLU A 165 9.63 5.94 7.46
N ILE A 166 8.72 6.58 6.71
CA ILE A 166 8.81 8.02 6.39
C ILE A 166 8.45 8.90 7.57
N PHE A 167 7.48 8.49 8.40
CA PHE A 167 7.03 9.30 9.52
C PHE A 167 7.99 9.20 10.73
N PRO A 168 8.48 10.36 11.25
CA PRO A 168 9.25 10.41 12.49
C PRO A 168 8.45 9.81 13.66
N ASN A 169 9.13 9.08 14.56
CA ASN A 169 8.50 8.39 15.69
C ASN A 169 7.53 9.27 16.48
N THR A 170 7.95 10.51 16.79
CA THR A 170 7.23 11.46 17.65
C THR A 170 5.86 11.90 17.09
N ILE A 171 5.69 11.88 15.76
CA ILE A 171 4.43 12.25 15.09
C ILE A 171 3.75 11.06 14.38
N ARG A 172 4.42 9.91 14.29
CA ARG A 172 3.98 8.75 13.49
C ARG A 172 2.55 8.36 13.78
N GLY A 173 2.17 8.18 15.04
CA GLY A 173 0.81 7.74 15.40
C GLY A 173 -0.28 8.66 14.82
N LYS A 174 -0.12 9.98 14.94
CA LYS A 174 -1.08 10.96 14.41
C LYS A 174 -1.04 11.01 12.88
N ALA A 175 0.15 11.00 12.29
CA ALA A 175 0.34 11.09 10.84
C ALA A 175 -0.23 9.86 10.12
N VAL A 176 0.00 8.65 10.66
CA VAL A 176 -0.58 7.40 10.17
C VAL A 176 -2.09 7.43 10.28
N ALA A 177 -2.66 7.86 11.40
CA ALA A 177 -4.12 7.94 11.55
C ALA A 177 -4.77 8.85 10.49
N ILE A 178 -4.16 9.99 10.19
CA ILE A 178 -4.63 10.90 9.14
C ILE A 178 -4.51 10.24 7.77
N ALA A 179 -3.35 9.66 7.44
CA ALA A 179 -3.14 9.00 6.15
C ALA A 179 -4.15 7.86 5.92
N VAL A 180 -4.41 7.04 6.95
CA VAL A 180 -5.41 5.97 6.92
C VAL A 180 -6.83 6.52 6.79
N ALA A 181 -7.17 7.64 7.41
CA ALA A 181 -8.48 8.27 7.23
C ALA A 181 -8.70 8.68 5.76
N PHE A 182 -7.73 9.36 5.15
CA PHE A 182 -7.78 9.69 3.72
C PHE A 182 -7.83 8.45 2.83
N GLN A 183 -7.10 7.40 3.21
CA GLN A 183 -7.14 6.11 2.53
C GLN A 183 -8.56 5.54 2.49
N TRP A 184 -9.27 5.50 3.62
CA TRP A 184 -10.65 5.01 3.66
C TRP A 184 -11.63 5.88 2.91
N VAL A 185 -11.46 7.21 2.93
CA VAL A 185 -12.27 8.13 2.12
C VAL A 185 -12.12 7.83 0.63
N PHE A 186 -10.88 7.70 0.14
CA PHE A 186 -10.64 7.36 -1.26
C PHE A 186 -11.09 5.95 -1.62
N ASN A 187 -10.92 4.99 -0.70
CA ASN A 187 -11.45 3.64 -0.88
C ASN A 187 -12.98 3.67 -1.11
N TYR A 188 -13.70 4.42 -0.29
CA TYR A 188 -15.15 4.59 -0.44
C TYR A 188 -15.50 5.25 -1.78
N ILE A 189 -14.85 6.36 -2.14
CA ILE A 189 -15.10 7.08 -3.39
C ILE A 189 -14.89 6.15 -4.59
N ILE A 190 -13.75 5.46 -4.66
CA ILE A 190 -13.41 4.62 -5.80
C ILE A 190 -14.32 3.38 -5.86
N SER A 191 -14.57 2.74 -4.73
CA SER A 191 -15.42 1.54 -4.70
C SER A 191 -16.89 1.84 -5.01
N SER A 192 -17.41 3.00 -4.58
CA SER A 192 -18.79 3.40 -4.86
C SER A 192 -19.00 3.91 -6.29
N THR A 193 -17.99 4.59 -6.87
CA THR A 193 -18.09 5.14 -8.23
C THR A 193 -17.75 4.12 -9.31
N PHE A 194 -16.97 3.09 -9.00
CA PHE A 194 -16.52 2.11 -9.99
C PHE A 194 -17.65 1.43 -10.77
N PRO A 195 -18.74 0.91 -10.16
CA PRO A 195 -19.82 0.30 -10.94
C PRO A 195 -20.43 1.24 -11.98
N ALA A 196 -20.66 2.50 -11.61
CA ALA A 196 -21.22 3.50 -12.52
C ALA A 196 -20.24 3.85 -13.65
N LEU A 197 -18.94 3.99 -13.35
CA LEU A 197 -17.91 4.17 -14.38
C LEU A 197 -17.81 2.96 -15.30
N TYR A 198 -17.87 1.75 -14.73
CA TYR A 198 -17.73 0.49 -15.45
C TYR A 198 -18.90 0.27 -16.41
N ASP A 199 -20.13 0.53 -15.95
CA ASP A 199 -21.33 0.44 -16.77
C ASP A 199 -21.39 1.53 -17.84
N PHE A 200 -20.77 2.69 -17.60
CA PHE A 200 -20.58 3.70 -18.63
C PHE A 200 -19.59 3.25 -19.71
N SER A 201 -18.40 2.81 -19.31
CA SER A 201 -17.40 2.22 -20.21
C SER A 201 -16.28 1.51 -19.42
N PRO A 202 -16.09 0.19 -19.63
CA PRO A 202 -14.95 -0.53 -19.07
C PRO A 202 -13.62 0.01 -19.61
N VAL A 203 -13.54 0.32 -20.93
CA VAL A 203 -12.39 1.01 -21.53
C VAL A 203 -12.02 2.26 -20.75
N PHE A 204 -12.99 3.15 -20.47
CA PHE A 204 -12.74 4.39 -19.75
C PHE A 204 -12.27 4.13 -18.32
N SER A 205 -12.93 3.22 -17.60
CA SER A 205 -12.62 2.87 -16.22
C SER A 205 -11.18 2.38 -16.05
N TYR A 206 -10.76 1.41 -16.87
CA TYR A 206 -9.41 0.87 -16.80
C TYR A 206 -8.36 1.82 -17.36
N SER A 207 -8.68 2.61 -18.39
CA SER A 207 -7.76 3.65 -18.89
C SER A 207 -7.52 4.75 -17.86
N LEU A 208 -8.55 5.12 -17.08
CA LEU A 208 -8.43 6.06 -15.98
C LEU A 208 -7.48 5.52 -14.90
N TYR A 209 -7.70 4.28 -14.45
CA TYR A 209 -6.81 3.64 -13.47
C TYR A 209 -5.38 3.44 -13.98
N GLY A 210 -5.21 3.04 -15.24
CA GLY A 210 -3.90 2.95 -15.89
C GLY A 210 -3.18 4.30 -15.94
N SER A 211 -3.91 5.38 -16.23
CA SER A 211 -3.37 6.75 -16.21
C SER A 211 -2.97 7.18 -14.79
N ILE A 212 -3.77 6.85 -13.78
CA ILE A 212 -3.44 7.10 -12.37
C ILE A 212 -2.18 6.33 -11.97
N CYS A 213 -1.99 5.08 -12.43
CA CYS A 213 -0.75 4.33 -12.21
C CYS A 213 0.48 5.04 -12.80
N ILE A 214 0.37 5.63 -13.98
CA ILE A 214 1.45 6.43 -14.59
C ILE A 214 1.74 7.67 -13.73
N ILE A 215 0.71 8.41 -13.33
CA ILE A 215 0.87 9.59 -12.45
C ILE A 215 1.51 9.20 -11.12
N ALA A 216 1.08 8.08 -10.53
CA ALA A 216 1.64 7.52 -9.32
C ALA A 216 3.12 7.15 -9.50
N THR A 217 3.51 6.65 -10.68
CA THR A 217 4.92 6.37 -11.02
C THR A 217 5.76 7.64 -10.95
N PHE A 218 5.31 8.73 -11.57
CA PHE A 218 6.01 10.02 -11.50
C PHE A 218 6.05 10.58 -10.08
N PHE A 219 4.94 10.48 -9.35
CA PHE A 219 4.89 10.89 -7.94
C PHE A 219 5.94 10.16 -7.10
N VAL A 220 6.00 8.83 -7.21
CA VAL A 220 6.99 8.02 -6.50
C VAL A 220 8.40 8.37 -6.95
N TRP A 221 8.63 8.56 -8.25
CA TRP A 221 9.95 8.87 -8.78
C TRP A 221 10.51 10.21 -8.26
N PHE A 222 9.68 11.26 -8.21
CA PHE A 222 10.13 12.59 -7.80
C PHE A 222 10.05 12.86 -6.30
N PHE A 223 8.97 12.46 -5.63
CA PHE A 223 8.66 12.93 -4.28
C PHE A 223 8.95 11.90 -3.19
N VAL A 224 8.86 10.61 -3.50
CA VAL A 224 9.06 9.56 -2.48
C VAL A 224 10.56 9.29 -2.29
N PRO A 225 11.09 9.44 -1.05
CA PRO A 225 12.46 9.08 -0.73
C PRO A 225 12.63 7.56 -0.65
N GLU A 226 13.84 7.06 -0.93
CA GLU A 226 14.19 5.67 -0.65
C GLU A 226 14.53 5.51 0.83
N THR A 227 13.92 4.52 1.47
CA THR A 227 14.03 4.24 2.92
C THR A 227 14.89 3.01 3.22
N LYS A 228 15.29 2.24 2.20
CA LYS A 228 16.16 1.07 2.35
C LYS A 228 17.45 1.40 3.11
N GLY A 229 17.68 0.69 4.21
CA GLY A 229 18.89 0.80 5.02
C GLY A 229 19.04 2.12 5.77
N LYS A 230 17.94 2.90 5.91
CA LYS A 230 17.92 4.14 6.68
C LYS A 230 17.28 3.91 8.03
N THR A 231 17.87 4.48 9.07
CA THR A 231 17.25 4.52 10.39
C THR A 231 16.14 5.57 10.41
N LEU A 232 15.26 5.48 11.40
CA LEU A 232 14.20 6.47 11.61
C LEU A 232 14.76 7.85 11.96
N GLU A 233 15.93 7.89 12.60
CA GLU A 233 16.68 9.11 12.89
C GLU A 233 17.25 9.73 11.61
N ASP A 234 17.75 8.92 10.68
CA ASP A 234 18.19 9.40 9.36
C ASP A 234 17.05 10.08 8.61
N MET A 235 15.86 9.46 8.60
CA MET A 235 14.66 10.03 7.98
C MET A 235 14.24 11.34 8.66
N THR A 236 14.33 11.39 9.98
CA THR A 236 14.06 12.59 10.75
C THR A 236 15.02 13.73 10.40
N SER A 237 16.31 13.43 10.27
CA SER A 237 17.34 14.39 9.85
C SER A 237 17.15 14.86 8.41
N PHE A 238 16.74 13.96 7.52
CA PHE A 238 16.44 14.23 6.12
C PHE A 238 15.32 15.25 5.97
N TRP A 239 14.22 15.08 6.72
CA TRP A 239 13.10 16.02 6.70
C TRP A 239 13.45 17.38 7.33
N LYS A 240 14.22 17.41 8.43
CA LYS A 240 14.68 18.67 9.03
C LYS A 240 15.55 19.50 8.09
N LYS A 241 16.36 18.87 7.23
CA LYS A 241 17.19 19.57 6.22
C LYS A 241 16.39 20.12 5.03
N ARG A 242 15.17 19.60 4.80
CA ARG A 242 14.26 20.00 3.72
C ARG A 242 13.07 20.83 4.20
N LYS A 243 13.16 21.38 5.42
CA LYS A 243 12.10 22.15 6.05
C LYS A 243 11.88 23.49 5.35
#